data_AF-A0A7I0J790-F1
#
_entry.id   AF-A0A7I0J790-F1
#
_cell.length_a   1.000
_cell.length_b   1.000
_cell.length_c   1.000
_cell.angle_alpha   90.00
_cell.angle_beta   90.00
_cell.angle_gamma   90.00
#
_symmetry.space_group_name_H-M   'P 1'
#
loop_
_entity.id
_entity.type
_entity.pdbx_description
1 polymer ?
#
loop_
_entity_poly.entity_id
_entity_poly.type
_entity_poly.pdbx_seq_one_letter_code
_entity_poly.pdbx_strand_id
1 'polypeptide(L)'
;QLKVMSAIENCRTAALGGHVEACEDCGQWRIAYNSCRNRHCPKCQGAAARTWLAEREADLLPVGYFHVVFTLPAEVADVAFHNKAAVYDLLFKAASETMLTIAADRK
;
A
#
# COMPACT_ATOMS: atom_id res chain seq x y z
N GLN A 1 5.87 -2.61 18.03
CA GLN A 1 6.99 -2.65 17.05
C GLN A 1 7.84 -3.91 17.20
N LEU A 2 8.36 -4.26 18.40
CA LEU A 2 9.23 -5.43 18.62
C LEU A 2 8.71 -6.78 18.07
N LYS A 3 7.41 -7.08 18.21
CA LYS A 3 6.82 -8.33 17.67
C LYS A 3 6.97 -8.48 16.16
N VAL A 4 6.93 -7.37 15.41
CA VAL A 4 7.10 -7.39 13.95
C VAL A 4 8.56 -7.66 13.60
N MET A 5 9.49 -6.96 14.26
CA MET A 5 10.93 -7.14 14.05
C MET A 5 11.36 -8.57 14.32
N SER A 6 10.97 -9.12 15.48
CA SER A 6 11.29 -10.51 15.84
C SER A 6 10.70 -11.53 14.84
N ALA A 7 9.47 -11.30 14.35
CA ALA A 7 8.89 -12.16 13.32
C ALA A 7 9.67 -12.09 12.00
N ILE A 8 10.17 -10.92 11.61
CA ILE A 8 10.93 -10.73 10.37
C ILE A 8 12.32 -11.37 10.48
N GLU A 9 13.01 -11.19 11.61
CA GLU A 9 14.33 -11.76 11.89
C GLU A 9 14.30 -13.29 11.90
N ASN A 10 13.29 -13.87 12.55
CA ASN A 10 13.11 -15.34 12.61
C ASN A 10 12.53 -15.94 11.32
N CYS A 11 12.12 -15.12 10.35
CA CYS A 11 11.49 -15.63 9.13
C CYS A 11 12.47 -16.43 8.27
N ARG A 12 12.07 -17.66 7.92
CA ARG A 12 12.87 -18.63 7.14
C ARG A 12 14.16 -19.05 7.86
N THR A 13 14.12 -19.18 9.18
CA THR A 13 15.21 -19.75 9.97
C THR A 13 14.72 -20.97 10.75
N ALA A 14 15.66 -21.73 11.31
CA ALA A 14 15.37 -22.90 12.13
C ALA A 14 14.47 -22.59 13.36
N ALA A 15 14.44 -21.33 13.82
CA ALA A 15 13.61 -20.89 14.94
C ALA A 15 12.10 -21.10 14.71
N LEU A 16 11.65 -21.16 13.45
CA LEU A 16 10.25 -21.41 13.09
C LEU A 16 10.00 -22.85 12.62
N GLY A 17 10.99 -23.74 12.76
CA GLY A 17 10.96 -25.08 12.18
C GLY A 17 10.97 -25.09 10.65
N GLY A 18 10.85 -26.27 10.07
CA GLY A 18 10.85 -26.47 8.63
C GLY A 18 10.57 -27.92 8.25
N HIS A 19 10.65 -28.19 6.95
CA HIS A 19 10.48 -29.52 6.37
C HIS A 19 11.62 -29.81 5.39
N VAL A 20 11.84 -31.09 5.08
CA VAL A 20 12.78 -31.50 4.04
C VAL A 20 12.02 -31.60 2.74
N GLU A 21 12.52 -30.93 1.71
CA GLU A 21 12.05 -31.07 0.34
C GLU A 21 13.08 -31.92 -0.40
N ALA A 22 12.64 -32.97 -1.08
CA ALA A 22 13.48 -33.84 -1.89
C ALA A 22 12.89 -33.94 -3.29
N CYS A 23 13.73 -33.87 -4.32
CA CYS A 23 13.35 -34.14 -5.69
C CYS A 23 13.51 -35.63 -5.97
N GLU A 24 12.43 -36.29 -6.37
CA GLU A 24 12.43 -37.72 -6.68
C GLU A 24 13.21 -38.04 -7.96
N ASP A 25 13.32 -37.09 -8.90
CA ASP A 25 13.99 -37.29 -10.18
C ASP A 25 15.53 -37.20 -10.09
N CYS A 26 16.06 -36.27 -9.29
CA CYS A 26 17.51 -36.02 -9.20
C CYS A 26 18.13 -36.30 -7.82
N GLY A 27 17.33 -36.68 -6.83
CA GLY A 27 17.80 -37.01 -5.48
C GLY A 27 18.29 -35.81 -4.66
N GLN A 28 18.23 -34.59 -5.19
CA GLN A 28 18.59 -33.39 -4.46
C GLN A 28 17.59 -33.12 -3.34
N TRP A 29 18.09 -32.81 -2.15
CA TRP A 29 17.28 -32.44 -1.00
C TRP A 29 17.72 -31.10 -0.39
N ARG A 30 16.79 -30.43 0.27
CA ARG A 30 17.04 -29.19 1.02
C ARG A 30 16.13 -29.08 2.23
N ILE A 31 16.56 -28.32 3.24
CA ILE A 31 15.69 -27.91 4.34
C ILE A 31 14.97 -26.61 3.95
N ALA A 32 13.65 -26.64 3.98
CA ALA A 32 12.80 -25.48 3.76
C ALA A 32 12.22 -25.01 5.10
N TYR A 33 12.68 -23.84 5.57
CA TYR A 33 12.18 -23.26 6.82
C TYR A 33 10.84 -22.54 6.64
N ASN A 34 10.01 -22.59 7.69
CA ASN A 34 8.70 -21.96 7.70
C ASN A 34 8.77 -20.43 7.63
N SER A 35 7.75 -19.82 7.03
CA SER A 35 7.59 -18.37 6.96
C SER A 35 6.94 -17.83 8.23
N CYS A 36 7.30 -16.61 8.63
CA CYS A 36 6.65 -15.96 9.78
C CYS A 36 5.24 -15.45 9.47
N ARG A 37 4.85 -15.42 8.19
CA ARG A 37 3.54 -14.97 7.66
C ARG A 37 3.12 -13.54 8.06
N ASN A 38 4.03 -12.76 8.66
CA ASN A 38 3.74 -11.39 9.06
C ASN A 38 3.53 -10.51 7.81
N ARG A 39 2.49 -9.66 7.83
CA ARG A 39 2.14 -8.78 6.71
C ARG A 39 3.25 -7.80 6.31
N HIS A 40 4.13 -7.47 7.26
CA HIS A 40 5.24 -6.54 7.04
C HIS A 40 6.52 -7.24 6.58
N CYS A 41 6.55 -8.58 6.55
CA CYS A 41 7.75 -9.31 6.22
C CYS A 41 7.98 -9.30 4.70
N PRO A 42 9.08 -8.71 4.20
CA PRO A 42 9.36 -8.65 2.76
C PRO A 42 9.61 -10.04 2.15
N LYS A 43 10.10 -11.00 2.95
CA LYS A 43 10.26 -12.41 2.52
C LYS A 43 8.92 -13.12 2.33
N CYS A 44 7.90 -12.77 3.11
CA CYS A 44 6.59 -13.42 3.04
C CYS A 44 5.67 -12.74 2.03
N GLN A 45 5.61 -11.41 2.06
CA GLN A 45 4.64 -10.63 1.30
C GLN A 45 5.25 -9.92 0.09
N GLY A 46 6.57 -9.97 -0.10
CA GLY A 46 7.22 -9.21 -1.17
C GLY A 46 6.79 -9.60 -2.57
N ALA A 47 6.53 -10.88 -2.83
CA ALA A 47 6.02 -11.32 -4.13
C ALA A 47 4.61 -10.78 -4.40
N ALA A 48 3.68 -10.98 -3.46
CA ALA A 48 2.31 -10.47 -3.55
C ALA A 48 2.28 -8.94 -3.68
N ALA A 49 3.11 -8.22 -2.91
CA ALA A 49 3.23 -6.77 -3.00
C ALA A 49 3.73 -6.31 -4.37
N ARG A 50 4.70 -7.00 -4.98
CA ARG A 50 5.17 -6.68 -6.34
C ARG A 50 4.11 -6.94 -7.40
N THR A 51 3.40 -8.07 -7.31
CA THR A 51 2.27 -8.35 -8.22
C THR A 51 1.22 -7.25 -8.11
N TRP A 52 0.81 -6.89 -6.90
CA TRP A 52 -0.15 -5.83 -6.67
C TRP A 52 0.33 -4.46 -7.19
N LEU A 53 1.61 -4.12 -6.98
CA LEU A 53 2.19 -2.87 -7.51
C LEU A 53 2.16 -2.85 -9.03
N ALA A 54 2.54 -3.94 -9.70
CA ALA A 54 2.53 -4.02 -11.16
C ALA A 54 1.11 -3.87 -11.73
N GLU A 55 0.09 -4.43 -11.07
CA GLU A 55 -1.31 -4.22 -11.44
C GLU A 55 -1.73 -2.76 -11.29
N ARG A 56 -1.34 -2.08 -10.20
CA ARG A 56 -1.66 -0.66 -10.00
C ARG A 56 -0.91 0.25 -10.97
N GLU A 57 0.32 -0.10 -11.33
CA GLU A 57 1.10 0.63 -12.32
C GLU A 57 0.49 0.51 -13.72
N ALA A 58 -0.07 -0.66 -14.05
CA ALA A 58 -0.78 -0.87 -15.32
C ALA A 58 -2.09 -0.05 -15.43
N ASP A 59 -2.68 0.36 -14.30
CA ASP A 59 -3.86 1.23 -14.27
C ASP A 59 -3.50 2.72 -14.54
N LEU A 60 -2.21 3.08 -14.54
CA LEU A 60 -1.77 4.46 -14.73
C LEU A 60 -1.76 4.86 -16.20
N LEU A 61 -2.27 6.05 -16.50
CA LEU A 61 -2.15 6.64 -17.83
C LEU A 61 -0.69 7.06 -18.09
N PRO A 62 -0.16 6.87 -19.32
CA PRO A 62 1.22 7.21 -19.67
C PRO A 62 1.39 8.72 -19.92
N VAL A 63 0.94 9.54 -18.97
CA VAL A 63 0.99 11.00 -19.00
C VAL A 63 1.52 11.51 -17.66
N GLY A 64 2.13 12.70 -17.66
CA GLY A 64 2.51 13.37 -16.42
C GLY A 64 1.26 13.65 -15.57
N TYR A 65 1.30 13.30 -14.29
CA TYR A 65 0.24 13.58 -13.33
C TYR A 65 0.77 14.47 -12.21
N PHE A 66 -0.10 15.36 -11.73
CA PHE A 66 0.16 16.18 -10.55
C PHE A 66 -0.84 15.78 -9.46
N HIS A 67 -0.34 15.51 -8.26
CA HIS A 67 -1.21 15.29 -7.11
C HIS A 67 -1.51 16.64 -6.45
N VAL A 68 -2.75 17.10 -6.55
CA VAL A 68 -3.22 18.33 -5.93
C VAL A 68 -4.01 17.97 -4.67
N VAL A 69 -3.62 18.56 -3.54
CA VAL A 69 -4.25 18.31 -2.24
C VAL A 69 -4.98 19.56 -1.79
N PHE A 70 -6.28 19.42 -1.50
CA PHE A 70 -7.10 20.46 -0.88
C PHE A 70 -7.23 20.16 0.61
N THR A 71 -6.55 20.96 1.43
CA THR A 71 -6.61 20.84 2.89
C THR A 71 -7.73 21.71 3.43
N LEU A 72 -8.61 21.11 4.22
CA LEU A 72 -9.64 21.87 4.93
C LEU A 72 -8.99 22.75 6.02
N PRO A 73 -9.34 24.05 6.13
CA PRO A 73 -8.83 24.91 7.20
C PRO A 73 -9.19 24.37 8.59
N ALA A 74 -8.29 24.57 9.57
CA ALA A 74 -8.48 24.06 10.93
C ALA A 74 -9.70 24.68 11.61
N GLU A 75 -10.01 25.93 11.27
CA GLU A 75 -11.10 26.74 11.80
C GLU A 75 -12.49 26.12 11.56
N VAL A 76 -12.62 25.27 10.53
CA VAL A 76 -13.87 24.59 10.18
C VAL A 76 -13.86 23.11 10.55
N ALA A 77 -12.82 22.62 11.24
CA ALA A 77 -12.67 21.20 11.56
C ALA A 77 -13.84 20.65 12.40
N ASP A 78 -14.29 21.39 13.43
CA ASP A 78 -15.40 20.97 14.28
C ASP A 78 -16.72 20.93 13.50
N VAL A 79 -16.95 21.93 12.63
CA VAL A 79 -18.12 21.97 11.75
C VAL A 79 -18.12 20.76 10.81
N ALA A 80 -16.97 20.44 10.21
CA ALA A 80 -16.80 19.28 9.36
C ALA A 80 -17.00 17.96 10.11
N PHE A 81 -16.51 17.88 11.35
CA PHE A 81 -16.67 16.70 12.18
C PHE A 81 -18.13 16.36 12.43
N HIS A 82 -18.97 17.36 12.67
CA HIS A 82 -20.40 17.18 12.90
C HIS A 82 -21.24 17.10 11.61
N ASN A 83 -20.79 17.70 10.51
CA ASN A 83 -21.57 17.83 9.27
C ASN A 83 -20.87 17.21 8.06
N LYS A 84 -20.25 16.04 8.25
CA LYS A 84 -19.34 15.41 7.26
C LYS A 84 -19.88 15.37 5.83
N ALA A 85 -21.12 14.90 5.64
CA ALA A 85 -21.72 14.80 4.32
C ALA A 85 -21.78 16.16 3.61
N ALA A 86 -22.42 17.15 4.24
CA ALA A 86 -22.56 18.49 3.67
C ALA A 86 -21.21 19.17 3.41
N VAL A 87 -20.26 19.07 4.35
CA VAL A 87 -18.96 19.72 4.21
C VAL A 87 -18.09 19.04 3.16
N TYR A 88 -18.09 17.71 3.08
CA TYR A 88 -17.33 17.00 2.05
C TYR A 88 -17.93 17.21 0.67
N ASP A 89 -19.26 17.21 0.53
CA ASP A 89 -19.91 17.52 -0.74
C ASP A 89 -19.51 18.92 -1.24
N LEU A 90 -19.51 19.92 -0.34
CA LEU A 90 -19.04 21.28 -0.65
C LEU A 90 -17.55 21.33 -0.99
N LEU A 91 -16.70 20.62 -0.24
CA LEU A 91 -15.26 20.57 -0.50
C LEU A 91 -14.96 19.97 -1.88
N PHE A 92 -15.59 18.85 -2.23
CA PHE A 92 -15.42 18.21 -3.53
C PHE A 92 -15.91 19.11 -4.67
N LYS A 93 -17.05 19.77 -4.48
CA LYS A 93 -17.58 20.73 -5.46
C LYS A 93 -16.60 21.90 -5.67
N ALA A 94 -16.15 22.54 -4.59
CA ALA A 94 -15.22 23.67 -4.66
C ALA A 94 -13.87 23.28 -5.27
N ALA A 95 -13.34 22.11 -4.92
CA ALA A 95 -12.10 21.58 -5.50
C ALA A 95 -12.24 21.34 -7.01
N SER A 96 -13.35 20.73 -7.44
CA SER A 96 -13.62 20.49 -8.86
C SER A 96 -13.77 21.80 -9.65
N GLU A 97 -14.55 22.75 -9.14
CA GLU A 97 -14.74 24.06 -9.76
C GLU A 97 -13.41 24.82 -9.89
N THR A 98 -12.58 24.79 -8.84
CA THR A 98 -11.24 25.40 -8.83
C THR A 98 -10.36 24.78 -9.90
N MET A 99 -10.29 23.44 -9.97
CA MET A 99 -9.48 22.72 -10.96
C MET A 99 -9.93 23.02 -12.39
N LEU A 100 -11.24 23.00 -12.66
CA LEU A 100 -11.78 23.31 -13.98
C LEU A 100 -11.49 24.76 -14.39
N THR A 101 -11.60 25.69 -13.45
CA THR A 101 -11.33 27.11 -13.71
C THR A 101 -9.86 27.34 -14.04
N ILE A 102 -8.95 26.81 -13.22
CA ILE A 102 -7.50 26.99 -13.43
C ILE A 102 -7.03 26.25 -14.69
N ALA A 103 -7.52 25.03 -14.94
CA ALA A 103 -7.13 24.26 -16.12
C ALA A 103 -7.61 24.89 -17.45
N ALA A 104 -8.66 25.72 -17.41
CA ALA A 104 -9.14 26.45 -18.58
C ALA A 104 -8.37 27.77 -18.83
N ASP A 105 -7.62 28.29 -17.86
CA ASP A 105 -6.84 29.52 -17.98
C ASP A 105 -5.61 29.29 -18.89
N ARG A 106 -5.52 30.04 -20.00
CA ARG A 106 -4.50 29.89 -21.06
C ARG A 106 -3.17 30.60 -20.76
N LYS A 107 -2.90 30.93 -19.51
CA LYS A 107 -1.67 31.64 -19.09
C LYS A 107 -0.40 31.05 -19.67
#